data_AF-N9E7Y2-F1
#
_entry.id   AF-N9E7Y2-F1
#
_cell.length_a   1.000
_cell.length_b   1.000
_cell.length_c   1.000
_cell.angle_alpha   90.00
_cell.angle_beta   90.00
_cell.angle_gamma   90.00
#
_symmetry.space_group_name_H-M   'P 1'
#
loop_
_entity.id
_entity.type
_entity.pdbx_description
1 polymer ?
#
loop_
_entity_poly.entity_id
_entity_poly.type
_entity_poly.pdbx_seq_one_letter_code
_entity_poly.pdbx_strand_id
1 'polypeptide(L)'
;MSLAETFRLLGDASRLKILLFCMRGPSSVGEISDALDLSQSLVSHNLRLLRSARLVKGERQAKQVFYEIDDIHVSQVLSDMAKHISE
;
A
#
# COMPACT_ATOMS: atom_id res chain seq x y z
N MET A 1 -8.76 11.65 9.64
CA MET A 1 -7.78 10.66 10.09
C MET A 1 -6.65 11.41 10.76
N SER A 2 -6.35 11.09 12.01
CA SER A 2 -5.22 11.64 12.74
C SER A 2 -3.92 10.92 12.36
N LEU A 3 -2.78 11.57 12.62
CA LEU A 3 -1.46 10.98 12.39
C LEU A 3 -1.28 9.65 13.14
N ALA A 4 -1.80 9.56 14.37
CA ALA A 4 -1.74 8.34 15.18
C ALA A 4 -2.56 7.19 14.58
N GLU A 5 -3.72 7.48 13.96
CA GLU A 5 -4.50 6.47 13.24
C GLU A 5 -3.76 5.98 11.99
N THR A 6 -3.09 6.86 11.25
CA THR A 6 -2.22 6.49 10.13
C THR A 6 -1.15 5.50 10.57
N PHE A 7 -0.38 5.84 11.61
CA PHE A 7 0.68 4.96 12.09
C PHE A 7 0.15 3.63 12.63
N ARG A 8 -1.05 3.62 13.24
CA ARG A 8 -1.70 2.36 13.66
C ARG A 8 -2.06 1.48 12.46
N LEU A 9 -2.42 2.06 11.31
CA LEU A 9 -2.62 1.30 10.08
C LEU A 9 -1.29 0.80 9.50
N LEU A 10 -0.26 1.62 9.53
CA LEU A 10 1.09 1.27 9.07
C LEU A 10 1.80 0.26 9.98
N GLY A 11 1.34 0.04 11.21
CA GLY A 11 1.96 -0.91 12.14
C GLY A 11 1.80 -2.40 11.80
N ASP A 12 1.09 -2.75 10.72
CA ASP A 12 0.94 -4.14 10.28
C ASP A 12 1.87 -4.47 9.11
N ALA A 13 2.54 -5.61 9.22
CA ALA A 13 3.56 -6.03 8.26
C ALA A 13 2.99 -6.28 6.86
N SER A 14 1.78 -6.85 6.75
CA SER A 14 1.16 -7.13 5.44
C SER A 14 0.80 -5.84 4.71
N ARG A 15 0.24 -4.86 5.42
CA ARG A 15 -0.08 -3.54 4.87
C ARG A 15 1.17 -2.77 4.44
N LEU A 16 2.25 -2.81 5.22
CA LEU A 16 3.51 -2.21 4.82
C LEU A 16 4.09 -2.85 3.56
N LYS A 17 4.11 -4.19 3.48
CA LYS A 17 4.57 -4.90 2.28
C LYS A 17 3.77 -4.48 1.04
N ILE A 18 2.45 -4.37 1.16
CA ILE A 18 1.58 -3.93 0.06
C ILE A 18 1.89 -2.47 -0.33
N LEU A 19 2.03 -1.56 0.63
CA LEU A 19 2.39 -0.16 0.34
C LEU A 19 3.73 -0.05 -0.38
N LEU A 20 4.77 -0.73 0.12
CA LEU A 20 6.10 -0.75 -0.48
C LEU A 20 6.08 -1.34 -1.89
N PHE A 21 5.21 -2.31 -2.16
CA PHE A 21 5.01 -2.83 -3.50
C PHE A 21 4.36 -1.78 -4.41
N CYS A 22 3.29 -1.13 -3.95
CA CYS A 22 2.60 -0.07 -4.70
C CYS A 22 3.47 1.19 -4.96
N MET A 23 4.57 1.38 -4.22
CA MET A 23 5.55 2.44 -4.53
C MET A 23 6.26 2.24 -5.87
N ARG A 24 6.25 1.02 -6.43
CA ARG A 24 6.86 0.72 -7.74
C ARG A 24 6.01 1.19 -8.91
N GLY A 25 4.73 1.49 -8.67
CA GLY A 25 3.78 1.95 -9.68
C GLY A 25 2.45 1.18 -9.63
N PRO A 26 1.52 1.49 -10.57
CA PRO A 26 0.20 0.89 -10.64
C PRO A 26 0.25 -0.64 -10.71
N SER A 27 -0.43 -1.30 -9.77
CA SER A 27 -0.40 -2.75 -9.60
C SER A 27 -1.79 -3.32 -9.32
N SER A 28 -2.16 -4.41 -9.98
CA SER A 28 -3.41 -5.13 -9.74
C SER A 28 -3.35 -5.95 -8.45
N VAL A 29 -4.52 -6.34 -7.92
CA VAL A 29 -4.62 -7.23 -6.75
C VAL A 29 -3.88 -8.55 -6.99
N GLY A 30 -3.95 -9.10 -8.22
CA GLY A 30 -3.28 -10.34 -8.59
C GLY A 30 -1.76 -10.21 -8.53
N GLU A 31 -1.20 -9.17 -9.15
CA GLU A 31 0.25 -8.91 -9.12
C GLU A 31 0.79 -8.74 -7.69
N ILE A 32 0.04 -8.03 -6.84
CA ILE A 32 0.42 -7.86 -5.42
C ILE A 32 0.34 -9.20 -4.66
N SER A 33 -0.72 -9.99 -4.92
CA SER A 33 -0.94 -11.30 -4.30
C SER A 33 0.21 -12.26 -4.63
N ASP A 34 0.55 -12.36 -5.91
CA ASP A 34 1.58 -13.27 -6.41
C ASP A 34 2.97 -12.85 -5.93
N ALA A 35 3.28 -11.55 -5.94
CA ALA A 35 4.60 -11.05 -5.55
C ALA A 35 4.87 -11.12 -4.04
N LEU A 36 3.83 -11.07 -3.20
CA LEU A 36 3.96 -11.06 -1.73
C LEU A 36 3.61 -12.39 -1.07
N ASP A 37 3.24 -13.41 -1.85
CA ASP A 37 2.73 -14.70 -1.36
C ASP A 37 1.57 -14.52 -0.35
N LEU A 38 0.65 -13.62 -0.67
CA LEU A 38 -0.54 -13.34 0.12
C LEU A 38 -1.78 -13.78 -0.65
N SER A 39 -2.86 -14.14 0.04
CA SER A 39 -4.12 -14.43 -0.65
C SER A 39 -4.74 -13.15 -1.24
N GLN A 40 -5.38 -13.25 -2.41
CA GLN A 40 -6.07 -12.12 -3.03
C GLN A 40 -7.14 -11.49 -2.12
N SER A 41 -7.76 -12.30 -1.25
CA SER A 41 -8.73 -11.82 -0.25
C SER A 41 -8.06 -10.89 0.78
N LEU A 42 -6.91 -11.32 1.33
CA LEU A 42 -6.13 -10.51 2.27
C LEU A 42 -5.61 -9.22 1.62
N VAL A 43 -5.10 -9.31 0.39
CA VAL A 43 -4.64 -8.15 -0.37
C VAL A 43 -5.79 -7.17 -0.62
N SER A 44 -6.94 -7.66 -1.08
CA SER A 44 -8.13 -6.83 -1.32
C SER A 44 -8.64 -6.15 -0.05
N HIS A 45 -8.63 -6.85 1.07
CA HIS A 45 -9.01 -6.30 2.36
C HIS A 45 -8.06 -5.16 2.78
N ASN A 46 -6.75 -5.40 2.71
CA ASN A 46 -5.73 -4.40 3.04
C ASN A 46 -5.80 -3.19 2.11
N LEU A 47 -5.92 -3.38 0.79
CA LEU A 47 -6.06 -2.29 -0.17
C LEU A 47 -7.32 -1.45 0.08
N ARG A 48 -8.42 -2.06 0.53
CA ARG A 48 -9.63 -1.33 0.93
C ARG A 48 -9.36 -0.42 2.13
N LEU A 49 -8.69 -0.92 3.16
CA LEU A 49 -8.31 -0.14 4.33
C LEU A 49 -7.35 1.00 3.96
N LEU A 50 -6.29 0.68 3.23
CA LEU A 50 -5.28 1.64 2.76
C LEU A 50 -5.91 2.73 1.88
N ARG A 51 -6.86 2.37 1.00
CA ARG A 51 -7.60 3.33 0.17
C ARG A 51 -8.52 4.21 1.00
N SER A 52 -9.24 3.65 1.98
CA SER A 52 -10.07 4.46 2.89
C SER A 52 -9.25 5.45 3.71
N ALA A 53 -7.99 5.10 3.96
CA ALA A 53 -7.00 5.91 4.64
C ALA A 53 -6.25 6.90 3.74
N ARG A 54 -6.54 6.96 2.43
CA ARG A 54 -5.85 7.80 1.44
C ARG A 54 -4.34 7.55 1.37
N LEU A 55 -3.92 6.29 1.57
CA LEU A 55 -2.52 5.87 1.42
C LEU A 55 -2.24 5.28 0.04
N VAL A 56 -3.27 4.73 -0.59
CA VAL A 56 -3.25 4.27 -1.97
C VAL A 56 -4.49 4.79 -2.70
N LYS A 57 -4.34 5.02 -4.00
CA LYS A 57 -5.45 5.24 -4.91
C LYS A 57 -5.63 4.01 -5.80
N GLY A 58 -6.85 3.83 -6.30
CA GLY A 58 -7.20 2.72 -7.17
C GLY A 58 -7.90 3.23 -8.43
N GLU A 59 -7.32 2.95 -9.59
CA GLU A 59 -7.86 3.35 -10.90
C GLU A 59 -8.35 2.12 -11.66
N ARG A 60 -9.55 2.21 -12.24
CA ARG A 60 -10.12 1.11 -13.00
C ARG A 60 -9.64 1.18 -14.44
N GLN A 61 -8.94 0.13 -14.88
CA GLN A 61 -8.52 -0.04 -16.26
C GLN A 61 -9.15 -1.32 -16.82
N ALA A 62 -10.06 -1.15 -17.79
CA ALA A 62 -10.89 -2.22 -18.35
C ALA A 62 -11.61 -3.06 -17.28
N LYS A 63 -11.17 -4.31 -17.07
CA LYS A 63 -11.79 -5.28 -16.14
C LYS A 63 -11.13 -5.32 -14.77
N GLN A 64 -10.02 -4.61 -14.56
CA GLN A 64 -9.22 -4.66 -13.33
C GLN A 64 -9.07 -3.28 -12.68
N VAL A 65 -8.71 -3.27 -11.40
CA VAL A 65 -8.35 -2.05 -10.67
C VAL A 65 -6.87 -2.13 -10.34
N PHE A 66 -6.14 -1.08 -10.67
CA PHE A 66 -4.72 -0.92 -10.40
C PHE A 66 -4.54 0.07 -9.26
N TYR A 67 -3.65 -0.28 -8.34
CA TYR A 67 -3.37 0.47 -7.13
C TYR A 67 -1.95 1.02 -7.14
N GLU A 68 -1.80 2.26 -6.71
CA GLU A 68 -0.52 2.92 -6.50
C GLU A 68 -0.61 3.84 -5.28
N ILE A 69 0.51 4.36 -4.81
CA ILE A 69 0.54 5.34 -3.71
C ILE A 69 -0.29 6.58 -4.09
N ASP A 70 -1.05 7.10 -3.13
CA ASP A 70 -1.98 8.23 -3.37
C ASP A 70 -1.24 9.53 -3.70
N ASP A 71 -0.19 9.86 -2.92
CA ASP A 71 0.60 11.08 -3.10
C ASP A 71 2.11 10.92 -2.77
N ILE A 72 2.87 11.97 -3.09
CA ILE A 72 4.33 12.02 -2.89
C ILE A 72 4.74 12.02 -1.41
N HIS A 73 3.89 12.49 -0.50
CA HIS A 73 4.22 12.57 0.92
C HIS A 73 4.24 11.19 1.57
N VAL A 74 3.29 10.31 1.19
CA VAL A 74 3.27 8.92 1.65
C VAL A 74 4.55 8.18 1.23
N SER A 75 4.98 8.32 -0.03
CA SER A 75 6.18 7.66 -0.52
C SER A 75 7.47 8.20 0.11
N GLN A 76 7.53 9.51 0.40
CA GLN A 76 8.65 10.13 1.13
C GLN A 76 8.77 9.57 2.56
N VAL A 77 7.68 9.55 3.33
CA VAL A 77 7.68 9.02 4.70
C VAL A 77 8.16 7.56 4.74
N LEU A 78 7.65 6.71 3.84
CA LEU A 78 8.07 5.31 3.77
C LEU A 78 9.56 5.18 3.40
N SER A 79 10.03 5.99 2.45
CA SER A 79 11.43 5.98 2.01
C SER A 79 12.39 6.42 3.12
N ASP A 80 12.05 7.48 3.84
CA ASP A 80 12.90 8.02 4.90
C ASP A 80 12.96 7.07 6.10
N MET A 81 11.83 6.46 6.47
CA MET A 81 11.80 5.44 7.52
C MET A 81 12.60 4.18 7.14
N ALA A 82 12.53 3.73 5.88
CA ALA A 82 13.31 2.59 5.40
C ALA A 82 14.82 2.87 5.41
N LYS A 83 15.23 4.09 5.03
CA LYS A 83 16.62 4.54 5.13
C LYS A 83 17.11 4.54 6.58
N HIS A 84 16.33 5.14 7.49
CA HIS A 84 16.67 5.23 8.90
C HIS A 84 16.90 3.86 9.58
N ILE A 85 16.15 2.83 9.20
CA ILE A 85 16.33 1.47 9.74
C ILE A 85 17.61 0.79 9.22
N SER A 86 18.12 1.26 8.07
CA SER A 86 19.32 0.71 7.43
C SER A 86 20.61 1.45 7.80
N GLU A 87 20.51 2.52 8.58
CA GLU A 87 21.63 3.21 9.24
C GLU A 87 22.11 2.45 10.48
#